data_AF-A0A8H7RV53-F1
#
_entry.id   AF-A0A8H7RV53-F1
#
_cell.length_a   1.000
_cell.length_b   1.000
_cell.length_c   1.000
_cell.angle_alpha   90.00
_cell.angle_beta   90.00
_cell.angle_gamma   90.00
#
_symmetry.space_group_name_H-M   'P 1'
#
loop_
_entity.id
_entity.type
_entity.pdbx_description
1 polymer ?
#
loop_
_entity_poly.entity_id
_entity_poly.type
_entity_poly.pdbx_seq_one_letter_code
_entity_poly.pdbx_strand_id
1 'polypeptide(L)'
;MLFSPSDRWRSLDNNDNNNTTRSTQAQQESNTSKSIAVSECNGNTKNNLYCTPCKKKFSNEATFQGHLKSAKHIANEKKNKPKKTGSINATGRQQQQQQPQDPAVKDGLNKLKQATTVAKSSNPVPAVGVLWNLTFYTLKRPQNTYQALQQLIETLEILQSSSTPITGLTPSQIMSTLYASRLALARLLCIYKTDTSIKLAHTLYLDALQDKWKIDCKQLIAIAQECDSIPMDGIMAECRKLGIRYIEREEKREVPAPAKSDKNQSFVTILTEAIGMFQTNNRDDDDQRVSFGSDESRFTTSSNNIAIILLNLTTIVSKYETGYQGHIYMDIISEVSNSGNGKMFTCIEMRVGEAG
;
A
#
# COMPACT_ATOMS: atom_id res chain seq x y z
N MET A 1 -2.96 16.36 -16.21
CA MET A 1 -1.60 16.12 -16.77
C MET A 1 -1.25 14.68 -16.48
N LEU A 2 -1.13 13.85 -17.53
CA LEU A 2 -0.98 12.40 -17.41
C LEU A 2 0.52 12.04 -17.38
N PHE A 3 0.90 11.18 -16.44
CA PHE A 3 2.20 10.52 -16.42
C PHE A 3 2.29 9.53 -17.59
N SER A 4 3.50 9.29 -18.11
CA SER A 4 3.73 8.19 -19.04
C SER A 4 3.83 6.88 -18.25
N PRO A 5 3.05 5.82 -18.59
CA PRO A 5 3.15 4.50 -17.96
C PRO A 5 4.56 3.87 -18.02
N SER A 6 5.43 4.41 -18.88
CA SER A 6 6.82 3.98 -19.06
C SER A 6 7.80 4.39 -17.95
N ASP A 7 7.39 5.26 -17.01
CA ASP A 7 8.16 5.53 -15.78
C ASP A 7 8.05 4.33 -14.83
N ARG A 8 8.72 3.24 -15.24
CA ARG A 8 8.61 1.91 -14.66
C ARG A 8 8.92 1.97 -13.17
N TRP A 9 7.92 1.68 -12.35
CA TRP A 9 8.12 1.39 -10.94
C TRP A 9 9.12 0.25 -10.82
N ARG A 10 10.24 0.49 -10.15
CA ARG A 10 11.12 -0.60 -9.72
C ARG A 10 10.41 -1.28 -8.54
N SER A 11 10.22 -2.59 -8.61
CA SER A 11 9.50 -3.41 -7.62
C SER A 11 9.82 -2.99 -6.19
N LEU A 12 8.75 -2.76 -5.41
CA LEU A 12 8.80 -2.40 -3.99
C LEU A 12 9.24 -3.58 -3.09
N ASP A 13 9.33 -4.80 -3.64
CA ASP A 13 9.46 -6.04 -2.88
C ASP A 13 10.87 -6.36 -2.34
N ASN A 14 11.84 -5.45 -2.49
CA ASN A 14 13.24 -5.74 -2.14
C ASN A 14 13.72 -5.13 -0.81
N ASN A 15 12.82 -4.77 0.11
CA ASN A 15 13.21 -4.15 1.39
C ASN A 15 12.75 -4.92 2.64
N ASP A 16 12.76 -6.26 2.58
CA ASP A 16 12.70 -7.09 3.79
C ASP A 16 14.12 -7.35 4.32
N ASN A 17 14.54 -6.51 5.24
CA ASN A 17 15.75 -6.71 6.02
C ASN A 17 15.51 -7.82 7.05
N ASN A 18 16.12 -8.99 6.80
CA ASN A 18 16.28 -10.07 7.76
C ASN A 18 17.01 -9.59 9.02
N ASN A 19 16.31 -9.58 10.17
CA ASN A 19 16.91 -9.73 11.50
C ASN A 19 15.86 -10.28 12.47
N THR A 20 15.56 -11.58 12.36
CA THR A 20 14.89 -12.34 13.41
C THR A 20 15.96 -13.07 14.21
N THR A 21 16.48 -12.40 15.24
CA THR A 21 17.32 -13.03 16.27
C THR A 21 16.40 -13.80 17.21
N ARG A 22 16.43 -15.13 17.07
CA ARG A 22 15.74 -16.11 17.89
C ARG A 22 16.27 -16.05 19.33
N SER A 23 15.47 -15.51 20.24
CA SER A 23 15.71 -15.58 21.68
C SER A 23 15.34 -16.99 22.17
N THR A 24 16.33 -17.74 22.65
CA THR A 24 16.09 -18.94 23.46
C THR A 24 17.01 -18.83 24.67
N GLN A 25 16.41 -18.89 25.85
CA GLN A 25 17.06 -18.88 27.15
C GLN A 25 18.01 -20.08 27.30
N ALA A 26 19.16 -19.86 27.96
CA ALA A 26 19.60 -20.54 29.18
C ALA A 26 21.13 -20.75 29.26
N GLN A 27 21.61 -20.68 30.51
CA GLN A 27 22.87 -21.13 31.11
C GLN A 27 24.07 -20.16 31.06
N GLN A 28 24.50 -19.62 32.21
CA GLN A 28 25.27 -20.24 33.32
C GLN A 28 26.70 -20.65 32.92
N GLU A 29 27.63 -20.18 33.75
CA GLU A 29 29.07 -20.12 33.58
C GLU A 29 29.76 -21.50 33.59
N SER A 30 30.87 -21.64 32.84
CA SER A 30 32.23 -21.84 33.37
C SER A 30 33.15 -22.72 32.48
N ASN A 31 34.33 -22.15 32.21
CA ASN A 31 35.69 -22.71 32.25
C ASN A 31 36.20 -23.86 31.35
N THR A 32 37.37 -23.54 30.76
CA THR A 32 38.63 -24.31 30.61
C THR A 32 38.90 -25.27 29.44
N SER A 33 39.86 -24.84 28.61
CA SER A 33 41.14 -25.49 28.20
C SER A 33 41.22 -26.76 27.32
N LYS A 34 41.91 -26.59 26.18
CA LYS A 34 42.92 -27.46 25.49
C LYS A 34 42.71 -29.00 25.45
N SER A 35 42.61 -29.58 24.25
CA SER A 35 43.72 -30.24 23.48
C SER A 35 43.20 -31.00 22.25
N ILE A 36 44.13 -31.58 21.47
CA ILE A 36 44.06 -32.10 20.10
C ILE A 36 44.06 -33.64 20.08
N ALA A 37 43.28 -34.28 19.20
CA ALA A 37 43.54 -35.52 18.39
C ALA A 37 42.18 -36.18 17.98
N VAL A 38 41.76 -36.18 16.70
CA VAL A 38 41.97 -37.13 15.58
C VAL A 38 41.10 -38.42 15.62
N SER A 39 40.48 -38.71 14.45
CA SER A 39 39.81 -39.95 13.96
C SER A 39 38.37 -40.24 14.44
N GLU A 40 37.42 -40.73 13.62
CA GLU A 40 37.25 -40.84 12.16
C GLU A 40 35.78 -41.26 11.88
N CYS A 41 35.25 -40.83 10.71
CA CYS A 41 34.15 -41.39 9.90
C CYS A 41 32.81 -41.89 10.52
N ASN A 42 31.71 -41.16 10.27
CA ASN A 42 30.63 -41.60 9.35
C ASN A 42 29.54 -40.53 9.19
N GLY A 43 29.02 -40.35 7.96
CA GLY A 43 27.77 -39.62 7.73
C GLY A 43 27.80 -38.48 6.70
N ASN A 44 28.19 -38.80 5.46
CA ASN A 44 27.57 -38.34 4.20
C ASN A 44 26.82 -36.98 4.17
N THR A 45 27.45 -35.89 4.58
CA THR A 45 27.01 -34.54 4.25
C THR A 45 27.97 -33.96 3.23
N LYS A 46 27.52 -33.84 1.97
CA LYS A 46 28.22 -33.09 0.93
C LYS A 46 28.24 -31.62 1.35
N ASN A 47 29.22 -31.24 2.16
CA ASN A 47 29.49 -29.85 2.50
C ASN A 47 30.00 -29.16 1.23
N ASN A 48 29.04 -28.66 0.43
CA ASN A 48 29.32 -27.85 -0.74
C ASN A 48 29.85 -26.49 -0.27
N LEU A 49 31.18 -26.39 -0.15
CA LEU A 49 31.85 -25.16 0.24
C LEU A 49 31.90 -24.22 -0.97
N TYR A 50 31.36 -23.01 -0.84
CA TYR A 50 31.25 -22.06 -1.93
C TYR A 50 31.99 -20.77 -1.62
N CYS A 51 32.87 -20.35 -2.53
CA CYS A 51 33.55 -19.07 -2.46
C CYS A 51 32.74 -18.00 -3.20
N THR A 52 32.07 -17.11 -2.47
CA THR A 52 31.29 -16.00 -3.07
C THR A 52 32.15 -15.04 -3.92
N PRO A 53 33.36 -14.59 -3.49
CA PRO A 53 34.21 -13.73 -4.32
C PRO A 53 34.65 -14.35 -5.66
N CYS A 54 34.79 -15.68 -5.72
CA CYS A 54 35.30 -16.38 -6.90
C CYS A 54 34.24 -17.19 -7.65
N LYS A 55 33.02 -17.29 -7.11
CA LYS A 55 31.90 -18.10 -7.59
C LYS A 55 32.27 -19.57 -7.87
N LYS A 56 33.11 -20.19 -7.02
CA LYS A 56 33.56 -21.59 -7.17
C LYS A 56 33.06 -22.47 -6.03
N LYS A 57 32.62 -23.68 -6.35
CA LYS A 57 32.25 -24.74 -5.41
C LYS A 57 33.41 -25.71 -5.21
N PHE A 58 33.61 -26.17 -3.99
CA PHE A 58 34.66 -27.11 -3.58
C PHE A 58 34.02 -28.31 -2.88
N SER A 59 34.58 -29.49 -3.13
CA SER A 59 34.08 -30.75 -2.60
C SER A 59 34.70 -31.14 -1.25
N ASN A 60 35.80 -30.52 -0.85
CA ASN A 60 36.46 -30.75 0.44
C ASN A 60 37.01 -29.46 1.06
N GLU A 61 37.13 -29.44 2.38
CA GLU A 61 37.60 -28.27 3.14
C GLU A 61 39.07 -27.93 2.87
N ALA A 62 39.92 -28.95 2.69
CA ALA A 62 41.34 -28.74 2.44
C ALA A 62 41.61 -27.94 1.16
N THR A 63 40.89 -28.22 0.07
CA THR A 63 41.02 -27.46 -1.18
C THR A 63 40.37 -26.09 -1.09
N PHE A 64 39.31 -25.92 -0.30
CA PHE A 64 38.71 -24.62 -0.04
C PHE A 64 39.69 -23.71 0.73
N GLN A 65 40.33 -24.21 1.78
CA GLN A 65 41.36 -23.46 2.52
C GLN A 65 42.57 -23.11 1.65
N GLY A 66 43.01 -24.04 0.79
CA GLY A 66 44.05 -23.76 -0.21
C GLY A 66 43.61 -22.66 -1.20
N HIS A 67 42.34 -22.67 -1.61
CA HIS A 67 41.76 -21.63 -2.46
C HIS A 67 41.77 -20.26 -1.79
N LEU A 68 41.36 -20.15 -0.51
CA LEU A 68 41.33 -18.88 0.23
C LEU A 68 42.72 -18.22 0.32
N LYS A 69 43.78 -19.03 0.40
CA LYS A 69 45.17 -18.55 0.44
C LYS A 69 45.78 -18.25 -0.94
N SER A 70 45.08 -18.59 -2.03
CA SER A 70 45.61 -18.41 -3.38
C SER A 70 45.68 -16.93 -3.78
N ALA A 71 46.74 -16.54 -4.51
CA ALA A 71 46.91 -15.17 -5.00
C ALA A 71 45.71 -14.69 -5.85
N LYS A 72 45.05 -15.61 -6.58
CA LYS A 72 43.83 -15.31 -7.35
C LYS A 72 42.63 -14.99 -6.45
N HIS A 73 42.45 -15.72 -5.35
CA HIS A 73 41.38 -15.43 -4.39
C HIS A 73 41.61 -14.07 -3.72
N ILE A 74 42.81 -13.83 -3.20
CA ILE A 74 43.18 -12.57 -2.53
C ILE A 74 42.98 -11.36 -3.46
N ALA A 75 43.32 -11.50 -4.76
CA ALA A 75 43.09 -10.45 -5.74
C ALA A 75 41.60 -10.18 -6.01
N ASN A 76 40.77 -11.23 -6.10
CA ASN A 76 39.32 -11.09 -6.27
C ASN A 76 38.62 -10.54 -5.01
N GLU A 77 39.07 -10.95 -3.82
CA GLU A 77 38.54 -10.45 -2.55
C GLU A 77 38.83 -8.96 -2.38
N LYS A 78 40.04 -8.50 -2.75
CA LYS A 78 40.40 -7.07 -2.78
C LYS A 78 39.58 -6.25 -3.78
N LYS A 79 39.13 -6.84 -4.89
CA LYS A 79 38.24 -6.18 -5.86
C LYS A 79 36.79 -6.09 -5.38
N ASN A 80 36.33 -7.08 -4.62
CA ASN A 80 34.93 -7.18 -4.18
C ASN A 80 34.65 -6.54 -2.82
N LYS A 81 35.67 -6.14 -2.04
CA LYS A 81 35.45 -5.36 -0.83
C LYS A 81 35.03 -3.92 -1.21
N PRO A 82 33.87 -3.41 -0.73
CA PRO A 82 33.51 -2.02 -0.90
C PRO A 82 34.56 -1.15 -0.20
N LYS A 83 35.30 -0.34 -0.98
CA LYS A 83 36.31 0.57 -0.44
C LYS A 83 35.63 1.54 0.52
N LYS A 84 35.91 1.41 1.83
CA LYS A 84 35.77 2.53 2.77
C LYS A 84 36.71 3.63 2.27
N THR A 85 36.07 4.70 1.80
CA THR A 85 36.60 6.02 1.44
C THR A 85 38.04 6.31 1.84
N GLY A 86 38.90 6.48 0.83
CA GLY A 86 40.29 6.91 0.99
C GLY A 86 40.92 7.21 -0.38
N SER A 87 40.53 8.35 -0.95
CA SER A 87 41.27 9.30 -1.79
C SER A 87 42.29 8.85 -2.88
N ILE A 88 42.17 9.55 -4.02
CA ILE A 88 43.15 9.93 -5.08
C ILE A 88 43.44 8.96 -6.26
N ASN A 89 42.92 9.40 -7.42
CA ASN A 89 43.35 9.26 -8.83
C ASN A 89 43.72 7.88 -9.41
N ALA A 90 42.84 7.34 -10.27
CA ALA A 90 43.21 6.66 -11.52
C ALA A 90 41.99 6.44 -12.42
N THR A 91 41.91 7.29 -13.45
CA THR A 91 41.30 7.14 -14.78
C THR A 91 40.45 5.91 -15.11
N GLY A 92 39.18 6.18 -15.46
CA GLY A 92 38.54 5.60 -16.64
C GLY A 92 37.85 4.23 -16.48
N ARG A 93 36.61 4.23 -15.96
CA ARG A 93 35.51 3.39 -16.47
C ARG A 93 34.17 3.78 -15.85
N GLN A 94 33.29 4.33 -16.69
CA GLN A 94 31.84 4.48 -16.53
C GLN A 94 31.37 5.06 -15.19
N GLN A 95 31.58 6.37 -15.03
CA GLN A 95 30.56 7.17 -14.36
C GLN A 95 29.26 6.95 -15.14
N GLN A 96 28.32 6.19 -14.57
CA GLN A 96 26.92 6.49 -14.84
C GLN A 96 26.79 7.97 -14.55
N GLN A 97 26.62 8.77 -15.61
CA GLN A 97 26.34 10.19 -15.53
C GLN A 97 25.21 10.33 -14.51
N GLN A 98 25.55 10.78 -13.30
CA GLN A 98 24.56 11.35 -12.41
C GLN A 98 24.07 12.56 -13.18
N GLN A 99 22.93 12.39 -13.87
CA GLN A 99 22.24 13.50 -14.49
C GLN A 99 22.20 14.64 -13.46
N PRO A 100 22.40 15.90 -13.88
CA PRO A 100 22.26 17.04 -13.01
C PRO A 100 20.94 16.93 -12.25
N GLN A 101 21.02 16.61 -10.95
CA GLN A 101 19.83 16.51 -10.13
C GLN A 101 19.37 17.94 -9.86
N ASP A 102 18.12 18.22 -10.21
CA ASP A 102 17.45 19.47 -9.88
C ASP A 102 17.68 19.79 -8.39
N PRO A 103 18.22 20.98 -8.05
CA PRO A 103 18.44 21.39 -6.67
C PRO A 103 17.20 21.25 -5.79
N ALA A 104 16.00 21.46 -6.33
CA ALA A 104 14.74 21.30 -5.61
C ALA A 104 14.47 19.83 -5.24
N VAL A 105 14.82 18.89 -6.12
CA VAL A 105 14.69 17.45 -5.83
C VAL A 105 15.69 17.03 -4.75
N LYS A 106 16.92 17.55 -4.79
CA LYS A 106 17.95 17.26 -3.77
C LYS A 106 17.55 17.81 -2.40
N ASP A 107 17.06 19.05 -2.35
CA ASP A 107 16.53 19.65 -1.13
C ASP A 107 15.35 18.85 -0.57
N GLY A 108 14.37 18.50 -1.41
CA GLY A 108 13.24 17.66 -1.03
C GLY A 108 13.68 16.30 -0.46
N LEU A 109 14.68 15.65 -1.08
CA LEU A 109 15.23 14.38 -0.59
C LEU A 109 15.92 14.50 0.77
N ASN A 110 16.63 15.60 0.99
CA ASN A 110 17.24 15.89 2.30
C ASN A 110 16.17 16.12 3.36
N LYS A 111 15.14 16.91 3.04
CA LYS A 111 13.98 17.14 3.92
C LYS A 111 13.23 15.87 4.25
N LEU A 112 12.99 15.00 3.26
CA LEU A 112 12.37 13.68 3.48
C LEU A 112 13.18 12.84 4.47
N LYS A 113 14.50 12.74 4.29
CA LYS A 113 15.39 11.98 5.19
C LYS A 113 15.40 12.55 6.61
N GLN A 114 15.48 13.88 6.73
CA GLN A 114 15.43 14.56 8.02
C GLN A 114 14.10 14.31 8.72
N ALA A 115 12.98 14.51 8.02
CA ALA A 115 11.64 14.30 8.55
C ALA A 115 11.40 12.84 8.95
N THR A 116 11.89 11.86 8.17
CA THR A 116 11.81 10.43 8.51
C THR A 116 12.58 10.12 9.80
N THR A 117 13.72 10.77 10.03
CA THR A 117 14.46 10.64 11.30
C THR A 117 13.66 11.24 12.46
N VAL A 118 13.05 12.41 12.26
CA VAL A 118 12.23 13.09 13.29
C VAL A 118 10.95 12.31 13.59
N ALA A 119 10.32 11.68 12.59
CA ALA A 119 9.12 10.85 12.74
C ALA A 119 9.33 9.64 13.67
N LYS A 120 10.58 9.18 13.81
CA LYS A 120 10.96 8.07 14.70
C LYS A 120 11.45 8.54 16.08
N SER A 121 11.45 9.84 16.32
CA SER A 121 11.89 10.42 17.60
C SER A 121 10.75 10.43 18.63
N SER A 122 11.05 10.86 19.85
CA SER A 122 10.05 11.01 20.92
C SER A 122 8.99 12.07 20.62
N ASN A 123 9.25 13.01 19.70
CA ASN A 123 8.28 14.01 19.26
C ASN A 123 8.19 14.04 17.72
N PRO A 124 7.25 13.29 17.13
CA PRO A 124 7.12 13.22 15.68
C PRO A 124 6.33 14.39 15.05
N VAL A 125 5.73 15.28 15.86
CA VAL A 125 4.87 16.38 15.38
C VAL A 125 5.54 17.26 14.31
N PRO A 126 6.82 17.68 14.45
CA PRO A 126 7.47 18.50 13.43
C PRO A 126 7.63 17.80 12.07
N ALA A 127 7.68 16.46 12.04
CA ALA A 127 7.81 15.70 10.80
C ALA A 127 6.54 15.81 9.94
N VAL A 128 5.36 15.88 10.56
CA VAL A 128 4.05 15.96 9.87
C VAL A 128 4.02 17.14 8.91
N GLY A 129 4.38 18.33 9.40
CA GLY A 129 4.38 19.55 8.59
C GLY A 129 5.41 19.51 7.45
N VAL A 130 6.58 18.91 7.68
CA VAL A 130 7.59 18.78 6.62
C VAL A 130 7.13 17.79 5.56
N LEU A 131 6.68 16.60 5.96
CA LEU A 131 6.26 15.54 5.04
C LEU A 131 5.08 15.96 4.16
N TRP A 132 4.08 16.63 4.74
CA TRP A 132 2.91 17.12 3.99
C TRP A 132 3.27 18.16 2.93
N ASN A 133 4.26 19.02 3.21
CA ASN A 133 4.66 20.10 2.32
C ASN A 133 5.74 19.71 1.29
N LEU A 134 6.09 18.42 1.18
CA LEU A 134 7.02 17.94 0.16
C LEU A 134 6.37 17.97 -1.23
N THR A 135 6.90 18.78 -2.13
CA THR A 135 6.35 19.02 -3.47
C THR A 135 6.83 18.01 -4.52
N PHE A 136 7.11 16.76 -4.14
CA PHE A 136 7.61 15.75 -5.07
C PHE A 136 6.65 15.46 -6.23
N TYR A 137 5.35 15.62 -6.02
CA TYR A 137 4.35 15.44 -7.07
C TYR A 137 4.50 16.50 -8.18
N THR A 138 4.70 17.77 -7.83
CA THR A 138 4.89 18.84 -8.82
C THR A 138 6.23 18.69 -9.56
N LEU A 139 7.24 18.12 -8.89
CA LEU A 139 8.54 17.77 -9.47
C LEU A 139 8.52 16.45 -10.28
N LYS A 140 7.35 15.85 -10.49
CA LYS A 140 7.18 14.57 -11.22
C LYS A 140 8.04 13.43 -10.65
N ARG A 141 8.12 13.35 -9.32
CA ARG A 141 8.84 12.29 -8.58
C ARG A 141 7.85 11.41 -7.82
N PRO A 142 7.15 10.49 -8.49
CA PRO A 142 6.08 9.72 -7.87
C PRO A 142 6.56 8.76 -6.78
N GLN A 143 7.71 8.10 -6.93
CA GLN A 143 8.23 7.22 -5.87
C GLN A 143 8.53 8.00 -4.58
N ASN A 144 9.09 9.21 -4.71
CA ASN A 144 9.36 10.06 -3.57
C ASN A 144 8.07 10.62 -2.95
N THR A 145 7.06 10.91 -3.78
CA THR A 145 5.72 11.30 -3.33
C THR A 145 5.08 10.17 -2.51
N TYR A 146 5.13 8.95 -3.03
CA TYR A 146 4.68 7.74 -2.35
C TYR A 146 5.37 7.58 -0.98
N GLN A 147 6.71 7.64 -0.94
CA GLN A 147 7.47 7.52 0.30
C GLN A 147 7.10 8.60 1.33
N ALA A 148 6.95 9.85 0.88
CA ALA A 148 6.56 10.95 1.76
C ALA A 148 5.16 10.74 2.35
N LEU A 149 4.18 10.36 1.51
CA LEU A 149 2.81 10.10 1.94
C LEU A 149 2.71 8.88 2.86
N GLN A 150 3.42 7.80 2.54
CA GLN A 150 3.45 6.60 3.39
C GLN A 150 4.02 6.93 4.78
N GLN A 151 5.17 7.60 4.84
CA GLN A 151 5.77 8.01 6.11
C GLN A 151 4.87 8.98 6.90
N LEU A 152 4.15 9.85 6.20
CA LEU A 152 3.18 10.76 6.84
C LEU A 152 2.01 10.01 7.47
N ILE A 153 1.44 9.04 6.76
CA ILE A 153 0.34 8.19 7.26
C ILE A 153 0.81 7.43 8.51
N GLU A 154 1.95 6.73 8.43
CA GLU A 154 2.54 5.99 9.56
C GLU A 154 2.75 6.91 10.78
N THR A 155 3.27 8.12 10.55
CA THR A 155 3.51 9.10 11.61
C THR A 155 2.21 9.55 12.27
N LEU A 156 1.16 9.82 11.48
CA LEU A 156 -0.13 10.27 11.96
C LEU A 156 -0.89 9.15 12.70
N GLU A 157 -0.76 7.90 12.28
CA GLU A 157 -1.35 6.74 12.96
C GLU A 157 -0.71 6.50 14.34
N ILE A 158 0.62 6.64 14.44
CA ILE A 158 1.34 6.61 15.72
C ILE A 158 0.84 7.71 16.64
N LEU A 159 0.73 8.94 16.12
CA LEU A 159 0.22 10.08 16.88
C LEU A 159 -1.22 9.83 17.34
N GLN A 160 -2.11 9.38 16.46
CA GLN A 160 -3.50 9.07 16.78
C GLN A 160 -3.64 8.00 17.86
N SER A 161 -2.76 6.99 17.85
CA SER A 161 -2.78 5.88 18.81
C SER A 161 -2.07 6.21 20.13
N SER A 162 -1.39 7.35 20.22
CA SER A 162 -0.66 7.73 21.43
C SER A 162 -1.62 8.13 22.55
N SER A 163 -1.42 7.56 23.74
CA SER A 163 -2.12 7.97 24.96
C SER A 163 -1.58 9.27 25.56
N THR A 164 -0.38 9.71 25.15
CA THR A 164 0.23 10.93 25.66
C THR A 164 -0.38 12.17 25.00
N PRO A 165 -0.60 13.27 25.75
CA PRO A 165 -1.05 14.53 25.18
C PRO A 165 -0.10 15.00 24.09
N ILE A 166 -0.62 15.15 22.87
CA ILE A 166 0.16 15.60 21.72
C ILE A 166 0.20 17.11 21.73
N THR A 167 1.39 17.69 21.89
CA THR A 167 1.57 19.14 21.84
C THR A 167 1.70 19.60 20.39
N GLY A 168 0.84 20.51 19.93
CA GLY A 168 0.99 21.20 18.63
C GLY A 168 0.09 20.72 17.50
N LEU A 169 -0.60 19.58 17.63
CA LEU A 169 -1.65 19.14 16.70
C LEU A 169 -2.90 18.72 17.47
N THR A 170 -4.05 19.23 17.06
CA THR A 170 -5.33 18.78 17.61
C THR A 170 -5.75 17.44 17.01
N PRO A 171 -6.58 16.62 17.70
CA PRO A 171 -7.10 15.38 17.13
C PRO A 171 -7.82 15.59 15.79
N SER A 172 -8.53 16.70 15.64
CA SER A 172 -9.20 17.06 14.37
C SER A 172 -8.20 17.31 13.23
N GLN A 173 -7.09 18.00 13.50
CA GLN A 173 -6.02 18.21 12.52
C GLN A 173 -5.36 16.88 12.11
N ILE A 174 -5.11 15.98 13.06
CA ILE A 174 -4.55 14.65 12.79
C ILE A 174 -5.50 13.87 11.87
N MET A 175 -6.77 13.76 12.24
CA MET A 175 -7.79 13.04 11.45
C MET A 175 -7.95 13.61 10.04
N SER A 176 -8.01 14.94 9.91
CA SER A 176 -8.16 15.62 8.62
C SER A 176 -6.95 15.39 7.71
N THR A 177 -5.73 15.49 8.27
CA THR A 177 -4.48 15.29 7.52
C THR A 177 -4.31 13.82 7.12
N LEU A 178 -4.64 12.89 8.02
CA LEU A 178 -4.57 11.45 7.77
C LEU A 178 -5.52 11.05 6.64
N TYR A 179 -6.77 11.51 6.71
CA TYR A 179 -7.76 11.32 5.65
C TYR A 179 -7.24 11.81 4.29
N ALA A 180 -6.74 13.05 4.22
CA ALA A 180 -6.27 13.63 2.97
C ALA A 180 -5.04 12.88 2.42
N SER A 181 -4.14 12.44 3.30
CA SER A 181 -2.94 11.68 2.95
C SER A 181 -3.27 10.30 2.38
N ARG A 182 -4.22 9.57 3.00
CA ARG A 182 -4.67 8.26 2.49
C ARG A 182 -5.31 8.37 1.12
N LEU A 183 -6.18 9.35 0.91
CA LEU A 183 -6.76 9.60 -0.41
C LEU A 183 -5.70 9.95 -1.46
N ALA A 184 -4.76 10.84 -1.12
CA ALA A 184 -3.68 11.22 -2.03
C ALA A 184 -2.81 10.01 -2.42
N LEU A 185 -2.47 9.16 -1.44
CA LEU A 185 -1.67 7.96 -1.68
C LEU A 185 -2.43 6.93 -2.52
N ALA A 186 -3.70 6.68 -2.20
CA ALA A 186 -4.51 5.75 -2.95
C ALA A 186 -4.70 6.19 -4.41
N ARG A 187 -4.97 7.48 -4.65
CA ARG A 187 -5.02 8.06 -6.00
C ARG A 187 -3.70 7.88 -6.75
N LEU A 188 -2.57 8.11 -6.09
CA LEU A 188 -1.24 7.91 -6.68
C LEU A 188 -1.04 6.44 -7.08
N LEU A 189 -1.42 5.49 -6.22
CA LEU A 189 -1.29 4.05 -6.48
C LEU A 189 -2.16 3.58 -7.65
N CYS A 190 -3.36 4.14 -7.79
CA CYS A 190 -4.25 3.84 -8.92
C CYS A 190 -3.69 4.24 -10.29
N ILE A 191 -2.77 5.21 -10.35
CA ILE A 191 -2.11 5.60 -11.61
C ILE A 191 -1.22 4.48 -12.14
N TYR A 192 -0.65 3.65 -11.26
CA TYR A 192 0.39 2.68 -11.63
C TYR A 192 -0.11 1.26 -11.86
N LYS A 193 -1.39 0.99 -11.59
CA LYS A 193 -2.12 -0.23 -11.95
C LYS A 193 -1.35 -1.55 -11.76
N THR A 194 -0.59 -1.70 -10.66
CA THR A 194 -0.07 -3.02 -10.26
C THR A 194 -1.03 -3.63 -9.25
N ASP A 195 -1.22 -4.95 -9.26
CA ASP A 195 -2.19 -5.62 -8.37
C ASP A 195 -1.97 -5.31 -6.90
N THR A 196 -0.70 -5.30 -6.47
CA THR A 196 -0.31 -4.92 -5.11
C THR A 196 -0.66 -3.46 -4.81
N SER A 197 -0.42 -2.54 -5.76
CA SER A 197 -0.74 -1.12 -5.57
C SER A 197 -2.25 -0.88 -5.51
N ILE A 198 -3.02 -1.58 -6.33
CA ILE A 198 -4.49 -1.48 -6.34
C ILE A 198 -5.07 -2.00 -5.03
N LYS A 199 -4.63 -3.18 -4.56
CA LYS A 199 -5.01 -3.73 -3.25
C LYS A 199 -4.77 -2.74 -2.13
N LEU A 200 -3.58 -2.14 -2.10
CA LEU A 200 -3.23 -1.13 -1.11
C LEU A 200 -4.08 0.14 -1.26
N ALA A 201 -4.35 0.59 -2.49
CA ALA A 201 -5.21 1.74 -2.75
C ALA A 201 -6.65 1.51 -2.25
N HIS A 202 -7.20 0.31 -2.46
CA HIS A 202 -8.52 -0.08 -1.94
C HIS A 202 -8.57 -0.02 -0.41
N THR A 203 -7.57 -0.59 0.27
CA THR A 203 -7.46 -0.51 1.74
C THR A 203 -7.41 0.94 2.22
N LEU A 204 -6.54 1.77 1.63
CA LEU A 204 -6.40 3.18 1.99
C LEU A 204 -7.71 3.97 1.79
N TYR A 205 -8.48 3.68 0.74
CA TYR A 205 -9.79 4.30 0.52
C TYR A 205 -10.80 3.89 1.58
N LEU A 206 -10.89 2.60 1.89
CA LEU A 206 -11.80 2.11 2.93
C LEU A 206 -11.44 2.70 4.28
N ASP A 207 -10.15 2.77 4.63
CA ASP A 207 -9.69 3.40 5.87
C ASP A 207 -10.03 4.90 5.91
N ALA A 208 -9.88 5.61 4.80
CA ALA A 208 -10.26 7.03 4.70
C ALA A 208 -11.79 7.23 4.88
N LEU A 209 -12.60 6.35 4.29
CA LEU A 209 -14.05 6.35 4.44
C LEU A 209 -14.48 6.02 5.86
N GLN A 210 -13.87 5.02 6.46
CA GLN A 210 -14.11 4.63 7.85
C GLN A 210 -13.74 5.76 8.80
N ASP A 211 -12.62 6.44 8.61
CA ASP A 211 -12.17 7.42 9.58
C ASP A 211 -12.92 8.73 9.55
N LYS A 212 -13.15 9.29 8.36
CA LYS A 212 -13.83 10.59 8.22
C LYS A 212 -15.34 10.45 8.27
N TRP A 213 -15.88 9.42 7.62
CA TRP A 213 -17.32 9.27 7.42
C TRP A 213 -17.92 8.14 8.24
N LYS A 214 -17.09 7.40 9.00
CA LYS A 214 -17.52 6.35 9.91
C LYS A 214 -18.42 5.32 9.21
N ILE A 215 -18.10 5.02 7.93
CA ILE A 215 -18.68 3.87 7.23
C ILE A 215 -18.07 2.62 7.85
N ASP A 216 -18.92 1.65 8.22
CA ASP A 216 -18.47 0.36 8.70
C ASP A 216 -17.90 -0.46 7.53
N CYS A 217 -16.60 -0.31 7.27
CA CYS A 217 -15.94 -0.97 6.16
C CYS A 217 -15.84 -2.49 6.36
N LYS A 218 -15.85 -2.97 7.61
CA LYS A 218 -15.89 -4.41 7.90
C LYS A 218 -17.22 -5.00 7.44
N GLN A 219 -18.32 -4.34 7.77
CA GLN A 219 -19.63 -4.77 7.29
C GLN A 219 -19.75 -4.62 5.78
N LEU A 220 -19.20 -3.56 5.19
CA LEU A 220 -19.18 -3.39 3.74
C LEU A 220 -18.48 -4.57 3.06
N ILE A 221 -17.31 -4.97 3.56
CA ILE A 221 -16.55 -6.13 3.06
C ILE A 221 -17.35 -7.42 3.29
N ALA A 222 -17.99 -7.59 4.44
CA ALA A 222 -18.82 -8.77 4.72
C ALA A 222 -19.99 -8.90 3.72
N ILE A 223 -20.72 -7.82 3.47
CA ILE A 223 -21.79 -7.79 2.46
C ILE A 223 -21.21 -8.14 1.08
N ALA A 224 -20.05 -7.56 0.72
CA ALA A 224 -19.41 -7.83 -0.57
C ALA A 224 -19.01 -9.30 -0.75
N GLN A 225 -18.59 -9.97 0.33
CA GLN A 225 -18.26 -11.40 0.34
C GLN A 225 -19.49 -12.30 0.24
N GLU A 226 -20.64 -11.82 0.71
CA GLU A 226 -21.92 -12.55 0.68
C GLU A 226 -22.78 -12.20 -0.54
N CYS A 227 -22.35 -11.29 -1.40
CA CYS A 227 -23.12 -10.89 -2.59
C CYS A 227 -23.43 -12.05 -3.54
N ASP A 228 -22.61 -13.10 -3.58
CA ASP A 228 -22.86 -14.28 -4.42
C ASP A 228 -23.93 -15.22 -3.82
N SER A 229 -24.24 -15.10 -2.54
CA SER A 229 -25.16 -15.98 -1.80
C SER A 229 -26.45 -15.29 -1.36
N ILE A 230 -26.49 -13.96 -1.35
CA ILE A 230 -27.65 -13.17 -0.92
C ILE A 230 -28.42 -12.65 -2.15
N PRO A 231 -29.76 -12.75 -2.18
CA PRO A 231 -30.55 -12.13 -3.24
C PRO A 231 -30.36 -10.61 -3.24
N MET A 232 -30.54 -9.96 -4.39
CA MET A 232 -30.31 -8.53 -4.53
C MET A 232 -31.08 -7.68 -3.51
N ASP A 233 -32.33 -8.05 -3.18
CA ASP A 233 -33.13 -7.37 -2.15
C ASP A 233 -32.45 -7.35 -0.78
N GLY A 234 -31.72 -8.42 -0.44
CA GLY A 234 -30.92 -8.50 0.78
C GLY A 234 -29.72 -7.57 0.75
N ILE A 235 -28.98 -7.53 -0.37
CA ILE A 235 -27.86 -6.59 -0.57
C ILE A 235 -28.36 -5.14 -0.44
N MET A 236 -29.49 -4.82 -1.07
CA MET A 236 -30.12 -3.50 -1.01
C MET A 236 -30.58 -3.15 0.40
N ALA A 237 -31.12 -4.12 1.16
CA ALA A 237 -31.50 -3.92 2.55
C ALA A 237 -30.28 -3.59 3.44
N GLU A 238 -29.16 -4.29 3.25
CA GLU A 238 -27.91 -4.01 3.98
C GLU A 238 -27.30 -2.66 3.60
N CYS A 239 -27.31 -2.29 2.31
CA CYS A 239 -26.90 -0.96 1.85
C CYS A 239 -27.75 0.14 2.50
N ARG A 240 -29.08 -0.06 2.59
CA ARG A 240 -29.99 0.87 3.29
C ARG A 240 -29.64 0.98 4.76
N LYS A 241 -29.37 -0.13 5.47
CA LYS A 241 -28.95 -0.10 6.88
C LYS A 241 -27.65 0.68 7.09
N LEU A 242 -26.69 0.56 6.17
CA LEU A 242 -25.44 1.34 6.20
C LEU A 242 -25.71 2.84 5.95
N GLY A 243 -26.50 3.17 4.93
CA GLY A 243 -26.88 4.55 4.60
C GLY A 243 -27.67 5.24 5.72
N ILE A 244 -28.65 4.56 6.31
CA ILE A 244 -29.46 5.09 7.43
C ILE A 244 -28.57 5.39 8.64
N ARG A 245 -27.64 4.49 9.00
CA ARG A 245 -26.71 4.75 10.12
C ARG A 245 -25.83 5.97 9.88
N TYR A 246 -25.43 6.22 8.64
CA TYR A 246 -24.73 7.44 8.28
C TYR A 246 -25.64 8.66 8.47
N ILE A 247 -26.85 8.62 7.94
CA ILE A 247 -27.84 9.72 8.03
C ILE A 247 -28.17 10.05 9.48
N GLU A 248 -28.57 9.07 10.28
CA GLU A 248 -28.92 9.24 11.70
C GLU A 248 -27.76 9.85 12.49
N ARG A 249 -26.52 9.52 12.12
CA ARG A 249 -25.34 10.10 12.77
C ARG A 249 -25.19 11.58 12.41
N GLU A 250 -25.32 11.93 11.14
CA GLU A 250 -25.23 13.33 10.70
C GLU A 250 -26.36 14.17 11.33
N GLU A 251 -27.57 13.62 11.47
CA GLU A 251 -28.69 14.27 12.16
C GLU A 251 -28.44 14.49 13.66
N LYS A 252 -27.74 13.56 14.32
CA LYS A 252 -27.39 13.63 15.75
C LYS A 252 -26.19 14.52 16.05
N ARG A 253 -25.54 15.14 15.05
CA ARG A 253 -24.39 16.03 15.30
C ARG A 253 -24.84 17.31 16.00
N GLU A 254 -24.25 17.57 17.18
CA GLU A 254 -24.47 18.81 17.94
C GLU A 254 -24.04 20.06 17.16
N VAL A 255 -23.00 19.92 16.34
CA VAL A 255 -22.53 20.98 15.44
C VAL A 255 -22.77 20.52 14.01
N PRO A 256 -23.63 21.21 13.23
CA PRO A 256 -23.83 20.91 11.82
C PRO A 256 -22.48 20.83 11.10
N ALA A 257 -22.35 19.85 10.19
CA ALA A 257 -21.14 19.77 9.37
C ALA A 257 -20.93 21.12 8.68
N PRO A 258 -19.72 21.72 8.76
CA PRO A 258 -19.47 22.99 8.10
C PRO A 258 -19.81 22.86 6.61
N ALA A 259 -20.47 23.88 6.06
CA ALA A 259 -20.83 23.90 4.65
C ALA A 259 -19.60 23.50 3.83
N LYS A 260 -19.75 22.49 2.97
CA LYS A 260 -18.66 21.88 2.21
C LYS A 260 -18.06 22.95 1.30
N SER A 261 -17.01 23.64 1.76
CA SER A 261 -16.31 24.67 0.99
C SER A 261 -15.59 24.09 -0.23
N ASP A 262 -15.21 22.81 -0.14
CA ASP A 262 -14.58 22.05 -1.21
C ASP A 262 -15.52 20.95 -1.73
N LYS A 263 -16.09 21.16 -2.92
CA LYS A 263 -16.93 20.17 -3.62
C LYS A 263 -16.18 18.86 -3.89
N ASN A 264 -14.85 18.90 -3.98
CA ASN A 264 -14.02 17.72 -4.23
C ASN A 264 -13.87 16.82 -2.98
N GLN A 265 -14.34 17.29 -1.82
CA GLN A 265 -14.35 16.53 -0.57
C GLN A 265 -15.76 16.18 -0.11
N SER A 266 -16.77 16.34 -0.98
CA SER A 266 -18.11 15.88 -0.68
C SER A 266 -18.14 14.35 -0.57
N PHE A 267 -18.96 13.82 0.33
CA PHE A 267 -19.13 12.38 0.52
C PHE A 267 -19.47 11.66 -0.80
N VAL A 268 -20.46 12.18 -1.53
CA VAL A 268 -20.86 11.68 -2.85
C VAL A 268 -19.71 11.68 -3.85
N THR A 269 -18.91 12.74 -3.90
CA THR A 269 -17.76 12.83 -4.81
C THR A 269 -16.73 11.74 -4.50
N ILE A 270 -16.43 11.53 -3.21
CA ILE A 270 -15.44 10.56 -2.76
C ILE A 270 -15.92 9.12 -2.96
N LEU A 271 -17.21 8.84 -2.73
CA LEU A 271 -17.78 7.54 -3.04
C LEU A 271 -17.79 7.27 -4.56
N THR A 272 -18.12 8.27 -5.37
CA THR A 272 -18.09 8.15 -6.84
C THR A 272 -16.69 7.82 -7.34
N GLU A 273 -15.69 8.47 -6.76
CA GLU A 273 -14.29 8.15 -7.05
C GLU A 273 -13.92 6.74 -6.61
N ALA A 274 -14.33 6.34 -5.39
CA ALA A 274 -14.14 4.98 -4.86
C ALA A 274 -14.68 3.92 -5.83
N ILE A 275 -15.93 4.07 -6.29
CA ILE A 275 -16.58 3.17 -7.26
C ILE A 275 -15.69 2.97 -8.50
N GLY A 276 -15.18 4.05 -9.07
CA GLY A 276 -14.31 3.99 -10.25
C GLY A 276 -13.07 3.13 -10.03
N MET A 277 -12.41 3.24 -8.87
CA MET A 277 -11.19 2.46 -8.58
C MET A 277 -11.46 1.00 -8.26
N PHE A 278 -12.64 0.67 -7.71
CA PHE A 278 -13.01 -0.71 -7.47
C PHE A 278 -13.45 -1.44 -8.76
N GLN A 279 -13.85 -0.70 -9.80
CA GLN A 279 -14.26 -1.24 -11.11
C GLN A 279 -13.10 -1.47 -12.10
N THR A 280 -11.97 -0.77 -11.95
CA THR A 280 -10.89 -0.75 -12.97
C THR A 280 -10.12 -2.07 -13.14
N ASN A 281 -10.35 -3.07 -12.29
CA ASN A 281 -9.58 -4.32 -12.27
C ASN A 281 -9.94 -5.34 -13.38
N ASN A 282 -10.99 -5.09 -14.19
CA ASN A 282 -11.49 -6.11 -15.12
C ASN A 282 -11.21 -5.83 -16.60
N ARG A 283 -10.62 -4.67 -16.96
CA ARG A 283 -10.70 -4.19 -18.37
C ARG A 283 -9.54 -4.56 -19.28
N ASP A 284 -8.36 -4.91 -18.76
CA ASP A 284 -7.14 -4.97 -19.58
C ASP A 284 -6.56 -6.40 -19.77
N ASP A 285 -7.11 -7.45 -19.13
CA ASP A 285 -6.51 -8.81 -19.10
C ASP A 285 -7.18 -9.87 -20.00
N ASP A 286 -8.23 -9.53 -20.76
CA ASP A 286 -8.91 -10.51 -21.62
C ASP A 286 -8.01 -11.03 -22.78
N ASP A 287 -6.85 -10.40 -23.05
CA ASP A 287 -5.90 -10.83 -24.09
C ASP A 287 -4.70 -11.69 -23.59
N GLN A 288 -4.54 -11.97 -22.29
CA GLN A 288 -3.38 -12.73 -21.76
C GLN A 288 -3.70 -13.89 -20.81
N ARG A 289 -4.82 -14.61 -21.02
CA ARG A 289 -5.18 -15.77 -20.18
C ARG A 289 -4.27 -17.00 -20.39
N VAL A 290 -3.20 -17.10 -19.59
CA VAL A 290 -2.57 -18.38 -19.20
C VAL A 290 -2.59 -18.49 -17.68
N SER A 291 -3.59 -19.23 -17.17
CA SER A 291 -3.59 -20.02 -15.93
C SER A 291 -2.71 -19.53 -14.75
N PHE A 292 -3.28 -18.75 -13.84
CA PHE A 292 -2.80 -18.66 -12.45
C PHE A 292 -3.95 -18.62 -11.43
N GLY A 293 -3.77 -19.39 -10.34
CA GLY A 293 -4.30 -19.23 -8.96
C GLY A 293 -5.79 -18.98 -8.70
N SER A 294 -6.40 -19.82 -7.84
CA SER A 294 -7.76 -19.62 -7.31
C SER A 294 -7.95 -18.33 -6.50
N ASP A 295 -6.91 -17.81 -5.86
CA ASP A 295 -7.02 -16.71 -4.89
C ASP A 295 -7.21 -15.34 -5.55
N GLU A 296 -6.72 -15.17 -6.77
CA GLU A 296 -6.82 -13.93 -7.53
C GLU A 296 -8.25 -13.66 -8.02
N SER A 297 -8.96 -14.72 -8.38
CA SER A 297 -10.37 -14.66 -8.79
C SER A 297 -11.32 -14.16 -7.69
N ARG A 298 -10.99 -14.42 -6.42
CA ARG A 298 -11.82 -13.99 -5.28
C ARG A 298 -11.67 -12.50 -4.98
N PHE A 299 -10.48 -11.94 -5.21
CA PHE A 299 -10.23 -10.53 -4.96
C PHE A 299 -10.99 -9.63 -5.96
N THR A 300 -10.97 -9.97 -7.25
CA THR A 300 -11.64 -9.19 -8.30
C THR A 300 -13.15 -9.18 -8.14
N THR A 301 -13.77 -10.33 -7.81
CA THR A 301 -15.21 -10.40 -7.50
C THR A 301 -15.57 -9.53 -6.29
N SER A 302 -14.78 -9.62 -5.22
CA SER A 302 -15.01 -8.80 -4.01
C SER A 302 -14.90 -7.30 -4.30
N SER A 303 -13.91 -6.86 -5.09
CA SER A 303 -13.78 -5.45 -5.49
C SER A 303 -15.00 -4.94 -6.25
N ASN A 304 -15.53 -5.71 -7.20
CA ASN A 304 -16.73 -5.32 -7.96
C ASN A 304 -17.97 -5.21 -7.05
N ASN A 305 -18.12 -6.17 -6.13
CA ASN A 305 -19.23 -6.16 -5.17
C ASN A 305 -19.16 -4.93 -4.25
N ILE A 306 -17.96 -4.54 -3.82
CA ILE A 306 -17.71 -3.29 -3.09
C ILE A 306 -18.16 -2.08 -3.93
N ALA A 307 -17.83 -2.02 -5.22
CA ALA A 307 -18.26 -0.92 -6.08
C ALA A 307 -19.79 -0.80 -6.17
N ILE A 308 -20.50 -1.93 -6.29
CA ILE A 308 -21.98 -1.96 -6.33
C ILE A 308 -22.56 -1.43 -5.01
N ILE A 309 -22.02 -1.85 -3.87
CA ILE A 309 -22.46 -1.38 -2.54
C ILE A 309 -22.21 0.13 -2.40
N LEU A 310 -21.03 0.62 -2.80
CA LEU A 310 -20.69 2.04 -2.75
C LEU A 310 -21.60 2.88 -3.66
N LEU A 311 -21.99 2.39 -4.83
CA LEU A 311 -22.95 3.05 -5.74
C LEU A 311 -24.32 3.22 -5.08
N ASN A 312 -24.80 2.16 -4.42
CA ASN A 312 -26.05 2.20 -3.68
C ASN A 312 -26.00 3.20 -2.51
N LEU A 313 -24.91 3.19 -1.74
CA LEU A 313 -24.68 4.16 -0.67
C LEU A 313 -24.65 5.60 -1.18
N THR A 314 -23.97 5.83 -2.31
CA THR A 314 -23.90 7.15 -2.95
C THR A 314 -25.30 7.66 -3.29
N THR A 315 -26.15 6.79 -3.84
CA THR A 315 -27.52 7.13 -4.22
C THR A 315 -28.38 7.49 -3.00
N ILE A 316 -28.31 6.67 -1.93
CA ILE A 316 -29.04 6.90 -0.69
C ILE A 316 -28.64 8.25 -0.07
N VAL A 317 -27.34 8.50 0.06
CA VAL A 317 -26.85 9.73 0.70
C VAL A 317 -27.06 10.97 -0.17
N SER A 318 -26.91 10.86 -1.50
CA SER A 318 -27.21 11.99 -2.38
C SER A 318 -28.66 12.46 -2.25
N LYS A 319 -29.62 11.55 -2.10
CA LYS A 319 -31.03 11.94 -1.88
C LYS A 319 -31.21 12.69 -0.57
N TYR A 320 -30.62 12.18 0.51
CA TYR A 320 -30.62 12.85 1.81
C TYR A 320 -30.04 14.27 1.70
N GLU A 321 -28.88 14.43 1.06
CA GLU A 321 -28.23 15.75 0.91
C GLU A 321 -29.04 16.74 0.05
N THR A 322 -29.82 16.24 -0.92
CA THR A 322 -30.68 17.08 -1.79
C THR A 322 -32.06 17.37 -1.20
N GLY A 323 -32.43 16.75 -0.07
CA GLY A 323 -33.77 16.86 0.51
C GLY A 323 -34.88 16.20 -0.33
N TYR A 324 -34.52 15.33 -1.28
CA TYR A 324 -35.49 14.69 -2.18
C TYR A 324 -36.31 13.64 -1.41
N GLN A 325 -37.63 13.84 -1.31
CA GLN A 325 -38.54 12.94 -0.60
C GLN A 325 -39.16 11.82 -1.46
N GLY A 326 -38.84 11.72 -2.76
CA GLY A 326 -39.43 10.70 -3.65
C GLY A 326 -38.82 9.30 -3.51
N HIS A 327 -39.65 8.27 -3.70
CA HIS A 327 -39.25 6.86 -3.68
C HIS A 327 -38.18 6.54 -4.75
N ILE A 328 -37.24 5.63 -4.44
CA ILE A 328 -36.29 5.10 -5.43
C ILE A 328 -36.80 3.76 -5.91
N TYR A 329 -36.93 3.60 -7.22
CA TYR A 329 -37.02 2.29 -7.86
C TYR A 329 -35.68 2.03 -8.55
N MET A 330 -34.99 0.98 -8.10
CA MET A 330 -33.79 0.51 -8.79
C MET A 330 -34.23 -0.67 -9.67
N ASP A 331 -34.39 -0.42 -10.97
CA ASP A 331 -34.74 -1.46 -11.93
C ASP A 331 -33.45 -2.01 -12.53
N ILE A 332 -33.00 -3.15 -12.02
CA ILE A 332 -31.86 -3.84 -12.64
C ILE A 332 -32.37 -4.51 -13.92
N ILE A 333 -31.98 -3.96 -15.06
CA ILE A 333 -32.17 -4.62 -16.35
C ILE A 333 -31.05 -5.65 -16.49
N SER A 334 -31.32 -6.88 -16.08
CA SER A 334 -30.45 -8.01 -16.39
C SER A 334 -30.59 -8.37 -17.87
N GLU A 335 -29.79 -7.75 -18.73
CA GLU A 335 -29.58 -8.33 -20.07
C GLU A 335 -28.70 -9.57 -19.94
N VAL A 336 -29.34 -10.74 -20.00
CA VAL A 336 -28.66 -12.02 -20.16
C VAL A 336 -28.10 -12.09 -21.58
N SER A 337 -26.95 -11.47 -21.82
CA SER A 337 -26.19 -11.77 -23.04
C SER A 337 -25.52 -13.13 -22.86
N ASN A 338 -26.09 -14.12 -23.53
CA ASN A 338 -25.57 -15.50 -23.57
C ASN A 338 -24.33 -15.53 -24.48
N SER A 339 -23.24 -14.88 -24.06
CA SER A 339 -21.92 -15.14 -24.62
C SER A 339 -21.39 -16.39 -23.90
N GLY A 340 -20.98 -17.41 -24.66
CA GLY A 340 -20.77 -18.81 -24.21
C GLY A 340 -19.73 -19.07 -23.11
N ASN A 341 -19.32 -18.07 -22.34
CA ASN A 341 -18.38 -18.16 -21.22
C ASN A 341 -19.03 -18.05 -19.83
N GLY A 342 -20.37 -17.99 -19.74
CA GLY A 342 -21.08 -18.04 -18.45
C GLY A 342 -20.83 -16.84 -17.51
N LYS A 343 -20.28 -15.73 -18.01
CA LYS A 343 -20.15 -14.48 -17.25
C LYS A 343 -21.48 -13.72 -17.30
N MET A 344 -22.14 -13.54 -16.15
CA MET A 344 -23.27 -12.63 -16.03
C MET A 344 -22.75 -11.19 -15.99
N PHE A 345 -23.28 -10.34 -16.87
CA PHE A 345 -23.09 -8.90 -16.82
C PHE A 345 -24.36 -8.27 -16.26
N THR A 346 -24.27 -7.65 -15.09
CA THR A 346 -25.40 -6.93 -14.49
C THR A 346 -25.34 -5.48 -14.95
N CYS A 347 -26.27 -5.08 -15.82
CA CYS A 347 -26.52 -3.67 -16.09
C CYS A 347 -27.51 -3.14 -15.05
N ILE A 348 -27.15 -2.08 -14.34
CA ILE A 348 -28.01 -1.46 -13.33
C ILE A 348 -28.53 -0.15 -13.93
N GLU A 349 -29.81 -0.12 -14.33
CA GLU A 349 -30.48 1.11 -14.75
C GLU A 349 -31.21 1.71 -13.54
N MET A 350 -30.89 2.94 -13.18
CA MET A 350 -31.59 3.62 -12.09
C MET A 350 -32.68 4.52 -12.65
N ARG A 351 -33.93 4.30 -12.22
CA ARG A 351 -35.06 5.16 -12.58
C ARG A 351 -35.50 5.95 -11.36
N VAL A 352 -35.55 7.28 -11.51
CA VAL A 352 -36.08 8.16 -10.47
C VAL A 352 -37.52 8.50 -10.86
N GLY A 353 -38.48 7.97 -10.10
CA GLY A 353 -39.89 8.34 -10.21
C GLY A 353 -40.27 9.39 -9.17
N GLU A 354 -41.18 10.29 -9.54
CA GLU A 354 -41.91 11.10 -8.57
C GLU A 354 -43.01 10.23 -7.94
N ALA A 355 -43.27 10.42 -6.64
CA ALA A 355 -44.40 9.77 -5.99
C ALA A 355 -45.68 10.41 -6.57
N GLY A 356 -46.46 9.62 -7.32
CA GLY A 356 -47.75 10.03 -7.88
C GLY A 356 -48.84 10.18 -6.85
#